data_AF-R9MDN1-F1
#
_entry.id   AF-R9MDN1-F1
#
_cell.length_a   1.000
_cell.length_b   1.000
_cell.length_c   1.000
_cell.angle_alpha   90.00
_cell.angle_beta   90.00
_cell.angle_gamma   90.00
#
_symmetry.space_group_name_H-M   'P 1'
#
loop_
_entity.id
_entity.type
_entity.pdbx_description
1 polymer ?
#
loop_
_entity_poly.entity_id
_entity_poly.type
_entity_poly.pdbx_seq_one_letter_code
_entity_poly.pdbx_strand_id
1 'polypeptide(L)'
;MNGAEDMKRFKAKQLRYKKPIVKDLNLEAIQQQLWDIQEECENVRYYFDADDETLLNALDGDEDETYEFKMMFADLCAECERMQADLREEWVPECFDRFFVAAGAGEDFGGLFGYDAYEQDYFGLSCEGAWAEDESKKVLKRMTKDELIAASRQCFRVYQSFVALSYRYGCLKAGMDILRDQNSGYLQMVKRIEDVYEKAEKESLGFKYLWGKGVNELDRILENLPQEAWVQ
;
A
#
# COMPACT_ATOMS: atom_id res chain seq x y z
N MET A 1 3.32 47.39 -9.22
CA MET A 1 1.96 47.07 -8.72
C MET A 1 1.96 45.69 -8.02
N ASN A 2 2.79 45.47 -6.98
CA ASN A 2 2.91 44.13 -6.34
C ASN A 2 2.55 44.08 -4.85
N GLY A 3 2.45 45.22 -4.15
CA GLY A 3 2.30 45.21 -2.69
C GLY A 3 0.99 44.61 -2.15
N ALA A 4 -0.09 44.62 -2.93
CA ALA A 4 -1.37 44.04 -2.50
C ALA A 4 -1.39 42.50 -2.56
N GLU A 5 -0.73 41.93 -3.57
CA GLU A 5 -0.65 40.49 -3.77
C GLU A 5 0.35 39.86 -2.79
N ASP A 6 1.50 40.49 -2.61
CA ASP A 6 2.49 40.10 -1.60
C ASP A 6 1.91 40.12 -0.17
N MET A 7 1.08 41.11 0.14
CA MET A 7 0.37 41.20 1.43
C MET A 7 -0.64 40.07 1.62
N LYS A 8 -1.39 39.69 0.57
CA LYS A 8 -2.33 38.56 0.64
C LYS A 8 -1.59 37.25 0.88
N ARG A 9 -0.50 37.02 0.15
CA ARG A 9 0.34 35.83 0.30
C ARG A 9 0.94 35.72 1.70
N PHE A 10 1.48 36.82 2.24
CA PHE A 10 2.02 36.84 3.61
C PHE A 10 0.94 36.52 4.66
N LYS A 11 -0.25 37.10 4.52
CA LYS A 11 -1.39 36.80 5.42
C LYS A 11 -1.79 35.32 5.36
N ALA A 12 -1.84 34.71 4.18
CA ALA A 12 -2.16 33.29 4.05
C ALA A 12 -1.13 32.41 4.77
N LYS A 13 0.17 32.69 4.62
CA LYS A 13 1.24 32.01 5.35
C LYS A 13 1.09 32.10 6.87
N GLN A 14 0.72 33.27 7.37
CA GLN A 14 0.48 33.51 8.80
C GLN A 14 -0.80 32.84 9.32
N LEU A 15 -1.63 32.22 8.48
CA LEU A 15 -2.88 31.56 8.89
C LEU A 15 -2.82 30.03 8.80
N ARG A 16 -1.69 29.44 8.37
CA ARG A 16 -1.55 27.99 8.15
C ARG A 16 -1.89 27.16 9.40
N TYR A 17 -1.54 27.65 10.59
CA TYR A 17 -1.83 26.99 11.87
C TYR A 17 -3.34 26.85 12.18
N LYS A 18 -4.23 27.54 11.45
CA LYS A 18 -5.69 27.48 11.67
C LYS A 18 -6.37 26.24 11.09
N LYS A 19 -5.70 25.57 10.16
CA LYS A 19 -6.13 24.29 9.61
C LYS A 19 -4.94 23.33 9.67
N PRO A 20 -4.50 22.97 10.88
CA PRO A 20 -3.37 22.07 11.03
C PRO A 20 -3.82 20.62 10.81
N ILE A 21 -2.92 19.83 10.24
CA ILE A 21 -3.07 18.38 10.09
C ILE A 21 -1.75 17.70 10.47
N VAL A 22 -1.80 16.42 10.83
CA VAL A 22 -0.61 15.62 11.10
C VAL A 22 -0.16 14.97 9.80
N LYS A 23 1.11 15.13 9.41
CA LYS A 23 1.59 14.82 8.07
C LYS A 23 1.25 13.39 7.60
N ASP A 24 1.59 12.38 8.39
CA ASP A 24 1.42 10.98 8.00
C ASP A 24 0.19 10.33 8.66
N LEU A 25 -0.61 11.11 9.40
CA LEU A 25 -1.84 10.68 10.07
C LEU A 25 -2.95 11.73 9.96
N ASN A 26 -3.44 11.93 8.74
CA ASN A 26 -4.57 12.80 8.44
C ASN A 26 -5.51 12.13 7.45
N LEU A 27 -6.70 12.71 7.26
CA LEU A 27 -7.72 12.15 6.38
C LEU A 27 -7.29 12.00 4.92
N GLU A 28 -6.54 12.97 4.38
CA GLU A 28 -6.05 12.91 3.00
C GLU A 28 -5.04 11.78 2.82
N ALA A 29 -4.09 11.64 3.76
CA ALA A 29 -3.12 10.55 3.75
C ALA A 29 -3.80 9.18 3.87
N ILE A 30 -4.79 9.04 4.77
CA ILE A 30 -5.57 7.80 4.91
C ILE A 30 -6.33 7.51 3.62
N GLN A 31 -7.02 8.52 3.07
CA GLN A 31 -7.78 8.36 1.83
C GLN A 31 -6.88 7.92 0.67
N GLN A 32 -5.71 8.53 0.51
CA GLN A 32 -4.75 8.14 -0.53
C GLN A 32 -4.28 6.70 -0.34
N GLN A 33 -3.91 6.31 0.89
CA GLN A 33 -3.50 4.92 1.15
C GLN A 33 -4.61 3.91 0.87
N LEU A 34 -5.87 4.24 1.16
CA LEU A 34 -6.99 3.37 0.81
C LEU A 34 -7.13 3.19 -0.72
N TRP A 35 -6.91 4.25 -1.51
CA TRP A 35 -6.88 4.15 -2.97
C TRP A 35 -5.71 3.30 -3.45
N ASP A 36 -4.52 3.52 -2.92
CA ASP A 36 -3.32 2.75 -3.29
C ASP A 36 -3.51 1.25 -2.97
N ILE A 37 -4.10 0.93 -1.82
CA ILE A 37 -4.42 -0.45 -1.45
C ILE A 37 -5.44 -1.06 -2.42
N GLN A 38 -6.50 -0.32 -2.76
CA GLN A 38 -7.51 -0.80 -3.71
C GLN A 38 -6.91 -1.10 -5.08
N GLU A 39 -6.11 -0.18 -5.62
CA GLU A 39 -5.42 -0.35 -6.90
C GLU A 39 -4.54 -1.59 -6.89
N GLU A 40 -3.78 -1.80 -5.81
CA GLU A 40 -2.91 -2.97 -5.66
C GLU A 40 -3.71 -4.27 -5.56
N CYS A 41 -4.85 -4.27 -4.89
CA CYS A 41 -5.74 -5.43 -4.85
C CYS A 41 -6.34 -5.73 -6.23
N GLU A 42 -6.69 -4.71 -7.01
CA GLU A 42 -7.13 -4.88 -8.40
C GLU A 42 -6.01 -5.43 -9.29
N ASN A 43 -4.78 -4.92 -9.14
CA ASN A 43 -3.60 -5.43 -9.85
C ASN A 43 -3.37 -6.91 -9.56
N VAL A 44 -3.51 -7.32 -8.31
CA VAL A 44 -3.44 -8.72 -7.88
C VAL A 44 -4.55 -9.55 -8.54
N ARG A 45 -5.79 -9.04 -8.59
CA ARG A 45 -6.88 -9.72 -9.30
C ARG A 45 -6.57 -9.92 -10.79
N TYR A 46 -6.06 -8.88 -11.47
CA TYR A 46 -5.68 -9.00 -12.89
C TYR A 46 -4.52 -9.97 -13.12
N TYR A 47 -3.56 -10.02 -12.20
CA TYR A 47 -2.45 -10.98 -12.27
C TYR A 47 -2.98 -12.42 -12.26
N PHE A 48 -4.00 -12.71 -11.44
CA PHE A 48 -4.61 -14.03 -11.40
C PHE A 48 -5.49 -14.33 -12.61
N ASP A 49 -6.35 -13.41 -13.02
CA ASP A 49 -7.29 -13.63 -14.13
C ASP A 49 -6.59 -13.84 -15.48
N ALA A 50 -5.34 -13.38 -15.63
CA ALA A 50 -4.56 -13.52 -16.86
C ALA A 50 -3.82 -14.87 -16.97
N ASP A 51 -3.49 -15.50 -15.84
CA ASP A 51 -2.68 -16.71 -15.78
C ASP A 51 -2.97 -17.50 -14.50
N ASP A 52 -4.19 -18.02 -14.37
CA ASP A 52 -4.67 -18.75 -13.18
C ASP A 52 -3.73 -19.91 -12.77
N GLU A 53 -3.01 -20.48 -13.73
CA GLU A 53 -2.02 -21.53 -13.50
C GLU A 53 -0.81 -21.02 -12.68
N THR A 54 -0.44 -19.74 -12.75
CA THR A 54 0.73 -19.22 -12.03
C THR A 54 0.57 -19.16 -10.52
N LEU A 55 -0.58 -18.72 -10.00
CA LEU A 55 -0.81 -18.73 -8.55
C LEU A 55 -1.02 -20.15 -8.05
N LEU A 56 -1.80 -20.96 -8.78
CA LEU A 56 -2.06 -22.35 -8.43
C LEU A 56 -0.75 -23.14 -8.36
N ASN A 57 0.15 -22.96 -9.35
CA ASN A 57 1.47 -23.58 -9.34
C ASN A 57 2.36 -23.06 -8.20
N ALA A 58 2.25 -21.78 -7.84
CA ALA A 58 3.01 -21.21 -6.72
C ALA A 58 2.53 -21.74 -5.36
N LEU A 59 1.30 -22.24 -5.29
CA LEU A 59 0.69 -22.88 -4.13
C LEU A 59 0.60 -24.41 -4.29
N ASP A 60 1.56 -25.01 -5.01
CA ASP A 60 1.69 -26.47 -5.18
C ASP A 60 0.42 -27.19 -5.70
N GLY A 61 -0.43 -26.49 -6.44
CA GLY A 61 -1.68 -27.04 -6.97
C GLY A 61 -2.87 -26.99 -6.00
N ASP A 62 -2.76 -26.28 -4.87
CA ASP A 62 -3.84 -26.16 -3.90
C ASP A 62 -4.90 -25.12 -4.35
N GLU A 63 -6.02 -25.63 -4.86
CA GLU A 63 -7.15 -24.82 -5.31
C GLU A 63 -7.85 -24.08 -4.15
N ASP A 64 -7.89 -24.68 -2.95
CA ASP A 64 -8.55 -24.10 -1.78
C ASP A 64 -7.74 -22.90 -1.26
N GLU A 65 -6.42 -23.06 -1.10
CA GLU A 65 -5.53 -21.96 -0.70
C GLU A 65 -5.52 -20.83 -1.74
N THR A 66 -5.51 -21.18 -3.04
CA THR A 66 -5.61 -20.23 -4.14
C THR A 66 -6.89 -19.40 -4.05
N TYR A 67 -8.02 -20.06 -3.81
CA TYR A 67 -9.31 -19.39 -3.66
C TYR A 67 -9.37 -18.51 -2.41
N GLU A 68 -8.89 -19.01 -1.27
CA GLU A 68 -8.83 -18.24 -0.02
C GLU A 68 -7.98 -16.98 -0.18
N PHE A 69 -6.82 -17.07 -0.84
CA PHE A 69 -5.95 -15.94 -1.09
C PHE A 69 -6.63 -14.87 -1.94
N LYS A 70 -7.32 -15.27 -3.02
CA LYS A 70 -8.12 -14.35 -3.85
C LYS A 70 -9.23 -13.67 -3.05
N MET A 71 -9.92 -14.44 -2.20
CA MET A 71 -10.99 -13.93 -1.34
C MET A 71 -10.47 -12.90 -0.34
N MET A 72 -9.27 -13.11 0.23
CA MET A 72 -8.67 -12.14 1.17
C MET A 72 -8.40 -10.77 0.53
N PHE A 73 -7.94 -10.72 -0.72
CA PHE A 73 -7.77 -9.46 -1.46
C PHE A 73 -9.11 -8.81 -1.82
N ALA A 74 -10.10 -9.61 -2.20
CA ALA A 74 -11.46 -9.11 -2.49
C ALA A 74 -12.13 -8.49 -1.25
N ASP A 75 -11.99 -9.14 -0.10
CA ASP A 75 -12.48 -8.61 1.19
C ASP A 75 -11.78 -7.30 1.56
N LEU A 76 -10.46 -7.22 1.32
CA LEU A 76 -9.69 -6.01 1.57
C LEU A 76 -10.14 -4.84 0.68
N CYS A 77 -10.42 -5.07 -0.61
CA CYS A 77 -11.04 -4.08 -1.50
C CYS A 77 -12.35 -3.54 -0.91
N ALA A 78 -13.24 -4.46 -0.54
CA ALA A 78 -14.56 -4.11 -0.02
C ALA A 78 -14.48 -3.35 1.31
N GLU A 79 -13.50 -3.67 2.15
CA GLU A 79 -13.23 -2.92 3.39
C GLU A 79 -12.71 -1.52 3.11
N CYS A 80 -11.80 -1.35 2.13
CA CYS A 80 -11.35 -0.03 1.72
C CYS A 80 -12.53 0.83 1.24
N GLU A 81 -13.45 0.26 0.46
CA GLU A 81 -14.65 0.98 -0.02
C GLU A 81 -15.56 1.42 1.14
N ARG A 82 -15.81 0.52 2.09
CA ARG A 82 -16.57 0.83 3.31
C ARG A 82 -15.89 1.93 4.10
N MET A 83 -14.57 1.84 4.26
CA MET A 83 -13.81 2.81 5.02
C MET A 83 -13.78 4.19 4.34
N GLN A 84 -13.75 4.26 3.01
CA GLN A 84 -13.92 5.51 2.27
C GLN A 84 -15.27 6.19 2.57
N ALA A 85 -16.33 5.43 2.83
CA ALA A 85 -17.60 5.98 3.31
C ALA A 85 -17.50 6.48 4.76
N ASP A 86 -16.84 5.73 5.65
CA ASP A 86 -16.62 6.11 7.04
C ASP A 86 -15.82 7.42 7.18
N LEU A 87 -14.86 7.69 6.27
CA LEU A 87 -14.13 8.97 6.24
C LEU A 87 -15.04 10.20 6.05
N ARG A 88 -16.25 9.99 5.53
CA ARG A 88 -17.26 11.03 5.28
C ARG A 88 -18.38 11.04 6.33
N GLU A 89 -18.28 10.21 7.36
CA GLU A 89 -19.28 10.13 8.43
C GLU A 89 -19.27 11.43 9.26
N GLU A 90 -20.46 11.99 9.53
CA GLU A 90 -20.78 13.24 10.24
C GLU A 90 -19.60 14.04 10.84
N TRP A 91 -18.93 13.51 11.86
CA TRP A 91 -17.89 14.24 12.60
C TRP A 91 -16.46 14.02 12.07
N VAL A 92 -16.23 12.98 11.27
CA VAL A 92 -14.89 12.58 10.83
C VAL A 92 -14.19 13.69 10.03
N PRO A 93 -14.80 14.29 8.97
CA PRO A 93 -14.16 15.34 8.18
C PRO A 93 -13.73 16.57 8.98
N GLU A 94 -14.45 16.87 10.06
CA GLU A 94 -14.20 18.06 10.86
C GLU A 94 -13.31 17.79 12.07
N CYS A 95 -13.39 16.60 12.66
CA CYS A 95 -12.78 16.34 13.95
C CYS A 95 -11.53 15.47 13.88
N PHE A 96 -11.37 14.60 12.87
CA PHE A 96 -10.28 13.62 12.83
C PHE A 96 -8.90 14.29 12.95
N ASP A 97 -8.54 15.15 12.00
CA ASP A 97 -7.23 15.81 12.00
C ASP A 97 -7.02 16.63 13.28
N ARG A 98 -8.07 17.31 13.75
CA ARG A 98 -8.00 18.14 14.96
C ARG A 98 -7.74 17.32 16.21
N PHE A 99 -8.31 16.11 16.31
CA PHE A 99 -8.02 15.21 17.43
C PHE A 99 -6.56 14.80 17.45
N PHE A 100 -6.02 14.35 16.33
CA PHE A 100 -4.63 13.89 16.27
C PHE A 100 -3.62 15.03 16.41
N VAL A 101 -3.91 16.20 15.85
CA VAL A 101 -3.11 17.41 16.13
C VAL A 101 -3.17 17.74 17.62
N ALA A 102 -4.35 17.85 18.22
CA ALA A 102 -4.50 18.21 19.63
C ALA A 102 -3.89 17.19 20.61
N ALA A 103 -3.80 15.92 20.19
CA ALA A 103 -3.17 14.83 20.94
C ALA A 103 -1.64 14.81 20.84
N GLY A 104 -1.03 15.69 20.02
CA GLY A 104 0.42 15.74 19.85
C GLY A 104 0.98 14.71 18.87
N ALA A 105 0.15 14.06 18.04
CA ALA A 105 0.59 13.02 17.12
C ALA A 105 1.58 13.52 16.05
N GLY A 106 1.76 14.85 15.91
CA GLY A 106 2.82 15.41 15.07
C GLY A 106 4.23 14.95 15.45
N GLU A 107 4.49 14.58 16.71
CA GLU A 107 5.80 14.09 17.15
C GLU A 107 6.15 12.73 16.55
N ASP A 108 5.17 11.85 16.40
CA ASP A 108 5.35 10.47 15.94
C ASP A 108 5.08 10.28 14.44
N PHE A 109 4.25 11.14 13.84
CA PHE A 109 3.71 10.96 12.49
C PHE A 109 4.17 12.06 11.51
N GLY A 110 5.47 12.37 11.53
CA GLY A 110 6.12 13.15 10.48
C GLY A 110 5.98 14.68 10.56
N GLY A 111 5.46 15.19 11.68
CA GLY A 111 5.30 16.62 11.93
C GLY A 111 3.89 17.16 11.60
N LEU A 112 3.76 18.49 11.70
CA LEU A 112 2.50 19.20 11.46
C LEU A 112 2.55 20.00 10.17
N PHE A 113 1.48 19.88 9.38
CA PHE A 113 1.22 20.71 8.21
C PHE A 113 0.10 21.69 8.49
N GLY A 114 0.03 22.76 7.69
CA GLY A 114 -1.05 23.74 7.74
C GLY A 114 -1.41 24.25 6.36
N TYR A 115 -2.70 24.50 6.15
CA TYR A 115 -3.24 24.87 4.84
C TYR A 115 -2.92 26.33 4.47
N ASP A 116 -2.30 26.53 3.31
CA ASP A 116 -2.08 27.84 2.72
C ASP A 116 -3.17 28.14 1.69
N ALA A 117 -4.11 29.01 2.04
CA ALA A 117 -5.22 29.37 1.16
C ALA A 117 -4.81 30.15 -0.11
N TYR A 118 -3.58 30.66 -0.19
CA TYR A 118 -3.09 31.31 -1.41
C TYR A 118 -2.56 30.27 -2.40
N GLU A 119 -1.74 29.33 -1.92
CA GLU A 119 -1.16 28.26 -2.74
C GLU A 119 -2.15 27.08 -2.95
N GLN A 120 -3.25 27.05 -2.18
CA GLN A 120 -4.27 25.98 -2.17
C GLN A 120 -3.71 24.61 -1.77
N ASP A 121 -2.69 24.59 -0.91
CA ASP A 121 -1.96 23.38 -0.56
C ASP A 121 -1.48 23.40 0.91
N TYR A 122 -1.10 22.25 1.43
CA TYR A 122 -0.57 22.06 2.77
C TYR A 122 0.95 22.20 2.82
N PHE A 123 1.44 22.91 3.83
CA PHE A 123 2.88 23.12 4.03
C PHE A 123 3.31 22.79 5.45
N GLY A 124 4.54 22.32 5.59
CA GLY A 124 5.22 22.18 6.88
C GLY A 124 5.13 23.46 7.73
N LEU A 125 4.72 23.28 8.98
CA LEU A 125 4.70 24.35 9.97
C LEU A 125 6.07 24.45 10.64
N SER A 126 6.66 25.64 10.58
CA SER A 126 7.90 25.97 11.29
C SER A 126 7.65 26.61 12.66
N CYS A 127 6.38 26.83 13.04
CA CYS A 127 6.02 27.39 14.35
C CYS A 127 6.12 26.32 15.44
N GLU A 128 6.22 26.74 16.70
CA GLU A 128 6.10 25.83 17.84
C GLU A 128 4.78 25.04 17.72
N GLY A 129 4.85 23.71 17.70
CA GLY A 129 3.68 22.82 17.56
C GLY A 129 2.53 23.18 18.51
N ALA A 130 2.87 23.75 19.67
CA ALA A 130 1.95 24.30 20.66
C ALA A 130 0.84 25.20 20.07
N TRP A 131 1.12 26.05 19.07
CA TRP A 131 0.09 26.93 18.50
C TRP A 131 -0.94 26.19 17.65
N ALA A 132 -0.49 25.21 16.85
CA ALA A 132 -1.36 24.38 16.02
C ALA A 132 -2.22 23.45 16.90
N GLU A 133 -1.62 22.88 17.94
CA GLU A 133 -2.31 22.11 18.96
C GLU A 133 -3.37 22.95 19.69
N ASP A 134 -3.01 24.15 20.15
CA ASP A 134 -3.92 25.03 20.89
C ASP A 134 -5.10 25.46 20.03
N GLU A 135 -4.88 25.72 18.74
CA GLU A 135 -5.97 26.06 17.83
C GLU A 135 -6.93 24.88 17.64
N SER A 136 -6.41 23.66 17.50
CA SER A 136 -7.24 22.44 17.44
C SER A 136 -8.00 22.22 18.75
N LYS A 137 -7.33 22.37 19.90
CA LYS A 137 -7.93 22.28 21.24
C LYS A 137 -9.05 23.30 21.41
N LYS A 138 -8.90 24.54 20.94
CA LYS A 138 -9.95 25.57 21.01
C LYS A 138 -11.20 25.18 20.23
N VAL A 139 -11.04 24.60 19.04
CA VAL A 139 -12.18 24.16 18.22
C VAL A 139 -12.90 23.01 18.91
N LEU A 140 -12.17 21.99 19.35
CA LEU A 140 -12.75 20.84 20.06
C LEU A 140 -13.45 21.25 21.37
N LYS A 141 -12.90 22.20 22.12
CA LYS A 141 -13.51 22.73 23.37
C LYS A 141 -14.82 23.49 23.17
N ARG A 142 -15.19 23.86 21.93
CA ARG A 142 -16.49 24.51 21.65
C ARG A 142 -17.63 23.49 21.52
N MET A 143 -17.31 22.22 21.36
CA MET A 143 -18.29 21.14 21.31
C MET A 143 -18.83 20.86 22.71
N THR A 144 -20.08 20.41 22.78
CA THR A 144 -20.62 19.84 24.02
C THR A 144 -19.89 18.54 24.37
N LYS A 145 -20.03 18.10 25.62
CA LYS A 145 -19.42 16.83 26.06
C LYS A 145 -19.95 15.64 25.25
N ASP A 146 -21.25 15.65 24.94
CA ASP A 146 -21.89 14.57 24.18
C ASP A 146 -21.42 14.55 22.72
N GLU A 147 -21.32 15.71 22.07
CA GLU A 147 -20.76 15.83 20.71
C GLU A 147 -19.29 15.39 20.67
N LEU A 148 -18.48 15.80 21.65
CA LEU A 148 -17.07 15.42 21.72
C LEU A 148 -16.90 13.90 21.88
N ILE A 149 -17.74 13.26 22.70
CA ILE A 149 -17.76 11.79 22.86
C ILE A 149 -18.21 11.11 21.56
N ALA A 150 -19.23 11.64 20.89
CA ALA A 150 -19.70 11.09 19.61
C ALA A 150 -18.64 11.19 18.50
N ALA A 151 -18.02 12.37 18.36
CA ALA A 151 -16.98 12.64 17.39
C ALA A 151 -15.72 11.80 17.64
N SER A 152 -15.25 11.73 18.90
CA SER A 152 -14.09 10.90 19.25
C SER A 152 -14.35 9.42 18.97
N ARG A 153 -15.54 8.91 19.26
CA ARG A 153 -15.93 7.53 18.92
C ARG A 153 -15.82 7.26 17.41
N GLN A 154 -16.34 8.16 16.57
CA GLN A 154 -16.26 8.00 15.11
C GLN A 154 -14.80 8.07 14.62
N CYS A 155 -14.05 9.11 15.01
CA CYS A 155 -12.67 9.30 14.56
C CYS A 155 -11.74 8.17 15.02
N PHE A 156 -11.88 7.69 16.26
CA PHE A 156 -11.05 6.59 16.76
C PHE A 156 -11.43 5.25 16.16
N ARG A 157 -12.72 5.02 15.82
CA ARG A 157 -13.12 3.83 15.05
C ARG A 157 -12.47 3.83 13.67
N VAL A 158 -12.48 4.97 12.98
CA VAL A 158 -11.79 5.13 11.69
C VAL A 158 -10.31 4.81 11.83
N TYR A 159 -9.63 5.40 12.80
CA TYR A 159 -8.21 5.14 13.04
C TYR A 159 -7.91 3.66 13.36
N GLN A 160 -8.68 3.03 14.23
CA GLN A 160 -8.50 1.61 14.55
C GLN A 160 -8.72 0.72 13.32
N SER A 161 -9.75 1.02 12.54
CA SER A 161 -10.07 0.28 11.31
C SER A 161 -8.96 0.44 10.28
N PHE A 162 -8.43 1.65 10.13
CA PHE A 162 -7.28 1.95 9.27
C PHE A 162 -6.06 1.10 9.65
N VAL A 163 -5.64 1.13 10.91
CA VAL A 163 -4.45 0.41 11.38
C VAL A 163 -4.60 -1.10 11.16
N ALA A 164 -5.77 -1.66 11.45
CA ALA A 164 -6.05 -3.07 11.23
C ALA A 164 -6.07 -3.46 9.75
N LEU A 165 -6.61 -2.58 8.89
CA LEU A 165 -6.62 -2.76 7.44
C LEU A 165 -5.21 -2.69 6.87
N SER A 166 -4.44 -1.66 7.19
CA SER A 166 -3.06 -1.48 6.72
C SER A 166 -2.15 -2.61 7.16
N TYR A 167 -2.34 -3.14 8.38
CA TYR A 167 -1.61 -4.32 8.85
C TYR A 167 -1.93 -5.57 8.01
N ARG A 168 -3.21 -5.87 7.79
CA ARG A 168 -3.63 -7.02 6.97
C ARG A 168 -3.15 -6.89 5.53
N TYR A 169 -3.26 -5.70 4.94
CA TYR A 169 -2.70 -5.42 3.61
C TYR A 169 -1.19 -5.71 3.58
N GLY A 170 -0.43 -5.22 4.56
CA GLY A 170 1.00 -5.46 4.65
C GLY A 170 1.35 -6.96 4.70
N CYS A 171 0.61 -7.75 5.48
CA CYS A 171 0.78 -9.20 5.53
C CYS A 171 0.47 -9.87 4.18
N LEU A 172 -0.65 -9.51 3.55
CA LEU A 172 -1.05 -10.08 2.25
C LEU A 172 -0.08 -9.71 1.14
N LYS A 173 0.36 -8.45 1.09
CA LYS A 173 1.35 -7.97 0.13
C LYS A 173 2.67 -8.71 0.27
N ALA A 174 3.17 -8.88 1.50
CA ALA A 174 4.39 -9.64 1.75
C ALA A 174 4.27 -11.10 1.29
N GLY A 175 3.12 -11.75 1.52
CA GLY A 175 2.84 -13.09 1.01
C GLY A 175 2.85 -13.14 -0.52
N MET A 176 2.18 -12.18 -1.16
CA MET A 176 2.11 -12.08 -2.62
C MET A 176 3.49 -11.85 -3.26
N ASP A 177 4.31 -10.98 -2.68
CA ASP A 177 5.66 -10.70 -3.16
C ASP A 177 6.54 -11.96 -3.11
N ILE A 178 6.42 -12.77 -2.05
CA ILE A 178 7.12 -14.06 -1.95
C ILE A 178 6.69 -15.02 -3.06
N LEU A 179 5.38 -15.15 -3.31
CA LEU A 179 4.84 -16.03 -4.35
C LEU A 179 5.31 -15.60 -5.75
N ARG A 180 5.33 -14.29 -6.03
CA ARG A 180 5.85 -13.74 -7.29
C ARG A 180 7.33 -14.00 -7.46
N ASP A 181 8.13 -13.80 -6.42
CA ASP A 181 9.57 -14.03 -6.45
C ASP A 181 9.90 -15.50 -6.73
N GLN A 182 9.22 -16.43 -6.04
CA GLN A 182 9.37 -17.87 -6.27
C GLN A 182 9.05 -18.24 -7.71
N ASN A 183 7.88 -17.81 -8.23
CA ASN A 183 7.47 -18.12 -9.59
C ASN A 183 8.43 -17.52 -10.64
N SER A 184 8.94 -16.30 -10.41
CA SER A 184 9.95 -15.69 -11.28
C SER A 184 11.27 -16.49 -11.33
N GLY A 185 11.66 -17.12 -10.22
CA GLY A 185 12.84 -17.99 -10.14
C GLY A 185 12.66 -19.27 -10.94
N TYR A 186 11.50 -19.92 -10.82
CA TYR A 186 11.17 -21.11 -11.61
C TYR A 186 11.12 -20.80 -13.11
N LEU A 187 10.46 -19.72 -13.53
CA LEU A 187 10.39 -19.30 -14.93
C LEU A 187 11.78 -19.01 -15.52
N GLN A 188 12.70 -18.41 -14.75
CA GLN A 188 14.08 -18.21 -15.20
C GLN A 188 14.83 -19.53 -15.37
N MET A 189 14.58 -20.51 -14.49
CA MET A 189 15.18 -21.85 -14.61
C MET A 189 14.66 -22.58 -15.85
N VAL A 190 13.34 -22.56 -16.09
CA VAL A 190 12.71 -23.17 -17.27
C VAL A 190 13.29 -22.57 -18.56
N LYS A 191 13.33 -21.24 -18.68
CA LYS A 191 13.94 -20.57 -19.84
C LYS A 191 15.40 -20.96 -20.04
N ARG A 192 16.16 -21.06 -18.96
CA ARG A 192 17.56 -21.52 -19.03
C ARG A 192 17.67 -22.96 -19.53
N ILE A 193 16.77 -23.85 -19.08
CA ILE A 193 16.72 -25.24 -19.55
C ILE A 193 16.36 -25.27 -21.04
N GLU A 194 15.36 -24.50 -21.47
CA GLU A 194 14.96 -24.39 -22.88
C GLU A 194 16.10 -23.88 -23.77
N ASP A 195 16.77 -22.79 -23.36
CA ASP A 195 17.91 -22.22 -24.10
C ASP A 195 19.06 -23.22 -24.26
N VAL A 196 19.38 -23.95 -23.17
CA VAL A 196 20.44 -24.96 -23.17
C VAL A 196 20.02 -26.21 -23.97
N TYR A 197 18.75 -26.60 -23.89
CA TYR A 197 18.17 -27.69 -24.68
C TYR A 197 18.26 -27.40 -26.18
N GLU A 198 17.80 -26.23 -26.63
CA GLU A 198 17.87 -25.83 -28.03
C GLU A 198 19.31 -25.82 -28.56
N LYS A 199 20.24 -25.34 -27.73
CA LYS A 199 21.67 -25.32 -28.10
C LYS A 199 22.23 -26.74 -28.18
N ALA A 200 21.90 -27.60 -27.22
CA ALA A 200 22.29 -29.01 -27.23
C ALA A 200 21.73 -29.72 -28.47
N GLU A 201 20.46 -29.52 -28.80
CA GLU A 201 19.79 -30.08 -29.98
C GLU A 201 20.50 -29.66 -31.28
N LYS A 202 20.80 -28.37 -31.44
CA LYS A 202 21.49 -27.81 -32.62
C LYS A 202 22.92 -28.37 -32.75
N GLU A 203 23.68 -28.44 -31.66
CA GLU A 203 25.07 -28.93 -31.66
C GLU A 203 25.16 -30.45 -31.89
N SER A 204 24.16 -31.21 -31.44
CA SER A 204 24.13 -32.68 -31.50
C SER A 204 23.39 -33.24 -32.72
N LEU A 205 22.90 -32.39 -33.62
CA LEU A 205 22.04 -32.76 -34.75
C LEU A 205 20.79 -33.53 -34.31
N GLY A 206 20.04 -32.95 -33.38
CA GLY A 206 18.84 -33.55 -32.80
C GLY A 206 19.16 -34.73 -31.88
N PHE A 207 20.20 -34.59 -31.04
CA PHE A 207 20.69 -35.61 -30.10
C PHE A 207 21.17 -36.91 -30.76
N LYS A 208 21.42 -36.88 -32.08
CA LYS A 208 22.04 -38.01 -32.80
C LYS A 208 23.46 -38.31 -32.30
N TYR A 209 24.14 -37.29 -31.79
CA TYR A 209 25.48 -37.37 -31.24
C TYR A 209 25.48 -36.90 -29.78
N LEU A 210 25.71 -37.80 -28.84
CA LEU A 210 25.71 -37.54 -27.39
C LEU A 210 27.01 -36.87 -26.92
N TRP A 211 27.62 -36.03 -27.75
CA TRP A 211 28.84 -35.30 -27.42
C TRP A 211 28.73 -33.87 -27.93
N GLY A 212 29.06 -32.91 -27.06
CA GLY A 212 28.93 -31.50 -27.36
C GLY A 212 28.95 -30.68 -26.08
N LYS A 213 29.37 -29.42 -26.16
CA LYS A 213 29.40 -28.55 -24.96
C LYS A 213 27.98 -28.28 -24.47
N GLY A 214 27.01 -28.10 -25.38
CA GLY A 214 25.60 -27.94 -25.04
C GLY A 214 24.99 -29.18 -24.38
N VAL A 215 25.32 -30.39 -24.87
CA VAL A 215 24.83 -31.66 -24.29
C VAL A 215 25.33 -31.84 -22.86
N ASN A 216 26.63 -31.64 -22.62
CA ASN A 216 27.23 -31.74 -21.28
C ASN A 216 26.66 -30.68 -20.31
N GLU A 217 26.36 -29.49 -20.82
CA GLU A 217 25.77 -28.41 -20.02
C GLU A 217 24.31 -28.71 -19.66
N LEU A 218 23.54 -29.29 -20.59
CA LEU A 218 22.18 -29.76 -20.34
C LEU A 218 22.16 -30.87 -19.29
N ASP A 219 22.96 -31.93 -19.46
CA ASP A 219 23.04 -33.05 -18.52
C ASP A 219 23.38 -32.56 -17.12
N ARG A 220 24.36 -31.64 -17.02
CA ARG A 220 24.72 -31.05 -15.72
C ARG A 220 23.57 -30.30 -15.07
N ILE A 221 22.77 -29.56 -15.84
CA ILE A 221 21.61 -28.84 -15.27
C ILE A 221 20.57 -29.86 -14.79
N LEU A 222 20.24 -30.86 -15.61
CA LEU A 222 19.26 -31.89 -15.28
C LEU A 222 19.67 -32.69 -14.03
N GLU A 223 20.94 -33.10 -13.92
CA GLU A 223 21.48 -33.83 -12.75
C GLU A 223 21.43 -33.02 -11.45
N ASN A 224 21.39 -31.69 -11.52
CA ASN A 224 21.34 -30.81 -10.35
C ASN A 224 19.94 -30.27 -10.07
N LEU A 225 18.91 -30.69 -10.83
CA LEU A 225 17.54 -30.33 -10.52
C LEU A 225 17.08 -31.01 -9.21
N PRO A 226 16.37 -30.28 -8.34
CA PRO A 226 15.77 -30.87 -7.13
C PRO A 226 14.82 -32.01 -7.50
N GLN A 227 14.71 -33.02 -6.63
CA GLN A 227 13.95 -34.24 -6.91
C GLN A 227 12.47 -33.93 -7.18
N GLU A 228 11.96 -32.89 -6.52
CA GLU A 228 10.60 -32.35 -6.64
C GLU A 228 10.28 -31.92 -8.08
N ALA A 229 11.27 -31.48 -8.87
CA ALA A 229 11.09 -31.09 -10.27
C ALA A 229 10.81 -32.27 -11.23
N TRP A 230 10.99 -33.52 -10.76
CA TRP A 230 10.82 -34.74 -11.57
C TRP A 230 9.52 -35.50 -11.29
N VAL A 231 8.73 -35.08 -10.30
CA VAL A 231 7.63 -35.89 -9.72
C VAL A 231 6.24 -35.29 -10.02
N GLN A 232 6.14 -34.23 -10.82
CA GLN A 232 4.85 -33.74 -11.34
C GLN A 232 4.33 -34.59 -12.50
#